data_AF-A0A1F2Z1Z7-F1
#
_entry.id   AF-A0A1F2Z1Z7-F1
#
_cell.length_a   1.000
_cell.length_b   1.000
_cell.length_c   1.000
_cell.angle_alpha   90.00
_cell.angle_beta   90.00
_cell.angle_gamma   90.00
#
_symmetry.space_group_name_H-M   'P 1'
#
loop_
_entity.id
_entity.type
_entity.pdbx_description
1 polymer ?
#
loop_
_entity_poly.entity_id
_entity_poly.type
_entity_poly.pdbx_seq_one_letter_code
_entity_poly.pdbx_strand_id
1 'polypeptide(L)'
;MDVVQKLIRILQDDFKVGTEMRSGKPIIYIDPNKFDLWKLGKDASRKDLDAAASQLAKQFDDQYPGISQKFSAPELLALTKNSLELGPFADKREQFENPICVVNQPKGNEWKADKIYETFQLSTQFNPEHLKPLPGLNSVWAQMIGEHEGEHCNQEKILNNDPEIDVKMLDGEIRSDRAAIETLRAEGHQDVVTAWEALRAISAANGDAEHATSIFFDEPEFNGATKEHLDAAKTFLNEMNMGVATNLGIPIWDAMSLRFDDPQKYANAAEDALKKGEIPALRDISETDAKKLVAQKMGISEDSITEKPAKEISAAYQALKAEGALQDRGPQNPHTNKYIQSYIDGTRFLFVKDTTPTKPESSTPVQSDPEISEQELAEQTAKELEKDADYEAGTVMDEIVKESLGLNDDQLLELVTQDPDKYYDLIEEGLKKGTVPLQTTKRFSQDEIDELISKKLEIPLEEVSKQPSFISETVTQELENEGALTIKRDNPYLKEKIQNIVQQYRQDKIDEDSKPTLDNETPPTTPASGKYSYLMSTPQNDGKGIPQIDLRSEDKAQMKIGCLSACEYFATKADPVLAAQAVKPLQSAEINDPTLKQKVASNATSYLSTANSLA
;
A
#
# COMPACT_ATOMS: atom_id res chain seq x y z
N MET A 1 -34.65 -6.64 -26.62
CA MET A 1 -34.22 -5.39 -25.95
C MET A 1 -33.94 -4.36 -27.03
N ASP A 2 -34.67 -3.24 -27.02
CA ASP A 2 -34.64 -2.18 -28.04
C ASP A 2 -33.28 -1.45 -28.05
N VAL A 3 -32.82 -1.02 -29.23
CA VAL A 3 -31.56 -0.28 -29.44
C VAL A 3 -31.53 1.01 -28.61
N VAL A 4 -32.69 1.63 -28.40
CA VAL A 4 -32.83 2.83 -27.55
C VAL A 4 -32.53 2.52 -26.08
N GLN A 5 -32.97 1.37 -25.55
CA GLN A 5 -32.62 0.96 -24.18
C GLN A 5 -31.15 0.60 -24.03
N LYS A 6 -30.52 0.06 -25.10
CA LYS A 6 -29.07 -0.14 -25.11
C LYS A 6 -28.30 1.18 -25.12
N LEU A 7 -28.79 2.21 -25.83
CA LEU A 7 -28.18 3.54 -25.85
C LEU A 7 -28.35 4.29 -24.53
N ILE A 8 -29.50 4.17 -23.87
CA ILE A 8 -29.74 4.76 -22.54
C ILE A 8 -28.79 4.14 -21.50
N ARG A 9 -28.59 2.81 -21.53
CA ARG A 9 -27.61 2.14 -20.65
C ARG A 9 -26.17 2.55 -20.88
N ILE A 10 -25.80 3.01 -22.09
CA ILE A 10 -24.43 3.49 -22.38
C ILE A 10 -24.16 4.87 -21.75
N LEU A 11 -25.20 5.61 -21.37
CA LEU A 11 -25.09 6.96 -20.81
C LEU A 11 -25.36 7.03 -19.30
N GLN A 12 -25.71 5.90 -18.67
CA GLN A 12 -25.98 5.83 -17.24
C GLN A 12 -24.69 5.57 -16.48
N ASP A 13 -24.46 6.36 -15.44
CA ASP A 13 -23.41 6.11 -14.45
C ASP A 13 -23.97 5.08 -13.45
N ASP A 14 -23.62 3.80 -13.65
CA ASP A 14 -24.18 2.68 -12.86
C ASP A 14 -23.85 2.78 -11.37
N PHE A 15 -22.74 3.43 -11.01
CA PHE A 15 -22.44 3.75 -9.61
C PHE A 15 -23.51 4.68 -9.04
N LYS A 16 -23.82 5.78 -9.76
CA LYS A 16 -24.86 6.71 -9.31
C LYS A 16 -26.22 6.02 -9.22
N VAL A 17 -26.58 5.23 -10.23
CA VAL A 17 -27.85 4.49 -10.25
C VAL A 17 -27.96 3.57 -9.04
N GLY A 18 -26.92 2.77 -8.75
CA GLY A 18 -26.92 1.89 -7.58
C GLY A 18 -27.10 2.67 -6.27
N THR A 19 -26.39 3.80 -6.12
CA THR A 19 -26.53 4.65 -4.92
C THR A 19 -27.93 5.26 -4.81
N GLU A 20 -28.49 5.81 -5.90
CA GLU A 20 -29.84 6.40 -5.94
C GLU A 20 -30.91 5.39 -5.57
N MET A 21 -30.81 4.17 -6.11
CA MET A 21 -31.75 3.09 -5.85
C MET A 21 -31.73 2.69 -4.37
N ARG A 22 -30.54 2.56 -3.78
CA ARG A 22 -30.41 2.11 -2.39
C ARG A 22 -30.70 3.20 -1.37
N SER A 23 -30.18 4.40 -1.58
CA SER A 23 -30.27 5.49 -0.60
C SER A 23 -31.71 5.97 -0.39
N GLY A 24 -32.53 5.99 -1.45
CA GLY A 24 -33.90 6.51 -1.40
C GLY A 24 -34.02 7.99 -0.98
N LYS A 25 -32.90 8.71 -0.91
CA LYS A 25 -32.77 10.11 -0.47
C LYS A 25 -32.26 10.99 -1.61
N PRO A 26 -32.41 12.33 -1.51
CA PRO A 26 -31.69 13.24 -2.39
C PRO A 26 -30.17 13.06 -2.22
N ILE A 27 -29.45 12.85 -3.33
CA ILE A 27 -28.00 12.59 -3.33
C ILE A 27 -27.24 13.76 -3.93
N ILE A 28 -26.10 14.08 -3.33
CA ILE A 28 -25.11 15.02 -3.85
C ILE A 28 -23.80 14.28 -4.03
N TYR A 29 -23.31 14.24 -5.27
CA TYR A 29 -22.07 13.56 -5.61
C TYR A 29 -20.88 14.50 -5.52
N ILE A 30 -19.77 14.00 -4.99
CA ILE A 30 -18.46 14.62 -5.09
C ILE A 30 -17.69 13.87 -6.17
N ASP A 31 -17.28 14.58 -7.22
CA ASP A 31 -16.37 14.02 -8.23
C ASP A 31 -14.94 14.45 -7.88
N PRO A 32 -14.13 13.57 -7.27
CA PRO A 32 -12.78 13.93 -6.85
C PRO A 32 -11.86 14.24 -8.03
N ASN A 33 -12.20 13.82 -9.25
CA ASN A 33 -11.42 14.12 -10.46
C ASN A 33 -11.54 15.59 -10.89
N LYS A 34 -12.51 16.33 -10.34
CA LYS A 34 -12.67 17.77 -10.59
C LYS A 34 -11.80 18.64 -9.69
N PHE A 35 -11.10 18.06 -8.73
CA PHE A 35 -10.14 18.79 -7.93
C PHE A 35 -8.81 18.93 -8.70
N ASP A 36 -8.43 20.16 -9.05
CA ASP A 36 -7.16 20.46 -9.72
C ASP A 36 -5.91 20.06 -8.88
N LEU A 37 -6.12 19.69 -7.62
CA LEU A 37 -5.11 19.38 -6.60
C LEU A 37 -4.59 17.95 -6.62
N TRP A 38 -5.07 17.09 -7.53
CA TRP A 38 -4.64 15.68 -7.60
C TRP A 38 -3.12 15.47 -7.72
N LYS A 39 -2.35 16.53 -8.01
CA LYS A 39 -0.89 16.50 -8.07
C LYS A 39 -0.18 16.71 -6.72
N LEU A 40 -0.89 16.99 -5.62
CA LEU A 40 -0.25 17.46 -4.38
C LEU A 40 -0.14 16.42 -3.24
N GLY A 41 -0.65 15.19 -3.43
CA GLY A 41 -0.47 14.11 -2.44
C GLY A 41 -0.87 14.52 -1.01
N LYS A 42 -0.21 13.94 0.00
CA LYS A 42 -0.43 14.25 1.43
C LYS A 42 0.07 15.66 1.83
N ASP A 43 0.73 16.38 0.92
CA ASP A 43 1.44 17.64 1.19
C ASP A 43 0.67 18.89 0.71
N ALA A 44 -0.63 18.75 0.43
CA ALA A 44 -1.48 19.86 -0.01
C ALA A 44 -1.44 21.01 1.03
N SER A 45 -1.08 22.22 0.58
CA SER A 45 -1.03 23.37 1.48
C SER A 45 -2.43 23.78 1.92
N ARG A 46 -2.54 24.55 3.01
CA ARG A 46 -3.83 25.08 3.47
C ARG A 46 -4.58 25.85 2.36
N LYS A 47 -3.84 26.62 1.56
CA LYS A 47 -4.38 27.40 0.44
C LYS A 47 -4.97 26.50 -0.64
N ASP A 48 -4.34 25.36 -0.89
CA ASP A 48 -4.81 24.37 -1.84
C ASP A 48 -6.14 23.78 -1.35
N LEU A 49 -6.18 23.32 -0.10
CA LEU A 49 -7.41 22.76 0.49
C LEU A 49 -8.58 23.75 0.49
N ASP A 50 -8.34 25.05 0.75
CA ASP A 50 -9.39 26.08 0.67
C ASP A 50 -9.87 26.30 -0.78
N ALA A 51 -9.00 26.16 -1.78
CA ALA A 51 -9.37 26.21 -3.20
C ALA A 51 -10.23 25.01 -3.60
N ALA A 52 -9.87 23.78 -3.18
CA ALA A 52 -10.71 22.61 -3.44
C ALA A 52 -12.03 22.63 -2.66
N ALA A 53 -12.07 23.15 -1.44
CA ALA A 53 -13.33 23.36 -0.72
C ALA A 53 -14.26 24.33 -1.46
N SER A 54 -13.70 25.36 -2.12
CA SER A 54 -14.47 26.26 -2.98
C SER A 54 -14.97 25.56 -4.25
N GLN A 55 -14.18 24.65 -4.84
CA GLN A 55 -14.62 23.81 -5.95
C GLN A 55 -15.73 22.83 -5.53
N LEU A 56 -15.60 22.22 -4.34
CA LEU A 56 -16.62 21.34 -3.76
C LEU A 56 -17.94 22.09 -3.56
N ALA A 57 -17.91 23.28 -2.96
CA ALA A 57 -19.09 24.13 -2.80
C ALA A 57 -19.79 24.41 -4.14
N LYS A 58 -19.01 24.66 -5.20
CA LYS A 58 -19.55 24.83 -6.55
C LYS A 58 -20.19 23.55 -7.08
N GLN A 59 -19.54 22.39 -6.94
CA GLN A 59 -20.11 21.11 -7.36
C GLN A 59 -21.45 20.81 -6.66
N PHE A 60 -21.55 21.19 -5.39
CA PHE A 60 -22.75 21.08 -4.59
C PHE A 60 -23.87 21.96 -5.14
N ASP A 61 -23.60 23.24 -5.38
CA ASP A 61 -24.59 24.18 -5.92
C ASP A 61 -24.98 23.89 -7.38
N ASP A 62 -24.08 23.30 -8.18
CA ASP A 62 -24.38 22.85 -9.54
C ASP A 62 -25.42 21.71 -9.55
N GLN A 63 -25.43 20.85 -8.52
CA GLN A 63 -26.39 19.75 -8.36
C GLN A 63 -27.65 20.15 -7.60
N TYR A 64 -27.49 20.97 -6.57
CA TYR A 64 -28.59 21.47 -5.75
C TYR A 64 -28.35 22.94 -5.39
N PRO A 65 -28.88 23.90 -6.18
CA PRO A 65 -28.58 25.32 -6.01
C PRO A 65 -28.82 25.83 -4.58
N GLY A 66 -27.78 26.41 -3.98
CA GLY A 66 -27.82 27.01 -2.64
C GLY A 66 -27.59 26.02 -1.49
N ILE A 67 -27.35 24.73 -1.78
CA ILE A 67 -27.05 23.75 -0.74
C ILE A 67 -25.71 24.02 -0.07
N SER A 68 -24.73 24.57 -0.79
CA SER A 68 -23.38 24.80 -0.25
C SER A 68 -23.41 25.72 0.97
N GLN A 69 -24.35 26.67 1.01
CA GLN A 69 -24.55 27.63 2.10
C GLN A 69 -25.06 26.98 3.39
N LYS A 70 -25.51 25.73 3.33
CA LYS A 70 -25.95 24.92 4.48
C LYS A 70 -24.79 24.15 5.13
N PHE A 71 -23.60 24.19 4.52
CA PHE A 71 -22.38 23.65 5.09
C PHE A 71 -21.51 24.80 5.60
N SER A 72 -20.94 24.63 6.78
CA SER A 72 -19.91 25.52 7.29
C SER A 72 -18.59 25.31 6.53
N ALA A 73 -17.73 26.33 6.51
CA ALA A 73 -16.41 26.22 5.89
C ALA A 73 -15.56 25.05 6.46
N PRO A 74 -15.55 24.78 7.78
CA PRO A 74 -14.90 23.59 8.32
C PRO A 74 -15.49 22.26 7.80
N GLU A 75 -16.81 22.16 7.64
CA GLU A 75 -17.45 20.94 7.10
C GLU A 75 -17.06 20.70 5.64
N LEU A 76 -17.07 21.75 4.80
CA LEU A 76 -16.66 21.66 3.40
C LEU A 76 -15.19 21.27 3.27
N LEU A 77 -14.33 21.81 4.13
CA LEU A 77 -12.92 21.44 4.17
C LEU A 77 -12.72 19.97 4.59
N ALA A 78 -13.44 19.51 5.62
CA ALA A 78 -13.38 18.12 6.07
C ALA A 78 -13.85 17.17 4.96
N LEU A 79 -14.98 17.49 4.30
CA LEU A 79 -15.47 16.73 3.15
C LEU A 79 -14.46 16.70 2.00
N THR A 80 -13.81 17.83 1.71
CA THR A 80 -12.78 17.92 0.67
C THR A 80 -11.59 17.03 1.00
N LYS A 81 -11.09 17.10 2.23
CA LYS A 81 -9.99 16.26 2.71
C LYS A 81 -10.35 14.77 2.58
N ASN A 82 -11.52 14.40 3.10
CA ASN A 82 -12.03 13.03 3.00
C ASN A 82 -12.15 12.58 1.53
N SER A 83 -12.63 13.44 0.63
CA SER A 83 -12.78 13.09 -0.80
C SER A 83 -11.44 12.87 -1.51
N LEU A 84 -10.38 13.54 -1.05
CA LEU A 84 -9.03 13.41 -1.57
C LEU A 84 -8.26 12.25 -0.95
N GLU A 85 -8.53 11.90 0.30
CA GLU A 85 -7.77 10.89 1.06
C GLU A 85 -8.45 9.52 1.06
N LEU A 86 -9.77 9.49 1.17
CA LEU A 86 -10.56 8.27 1.26
C LEU A 86 -11.01 7.84 -0.14
N GLY A 87 -11.34 6.55 -0.29
CA GLY A 87 -11.99 6.00 -1.47
C GLY A 87 -13.44 6.49 -1.60
N PRO A 88 -14.31 5.75 -2.30
CA PRO A 88 -15.75 5.97 -2.22
C PRO A 88 -16.22 6.00 -0.76
N PHE A 89 -17.15 6.90 -0.46
CA PHE A 89 -17.82 6.94 0.85
C PHE A 89 -19.19 7.60 0.70
N ALA A 90 -20.08 7.35 1.66
CA ALA A 90 -21.32 8.09 1.80
C ALA A 90 -21.53 8.62 3.23
N ASP A 91 -22.07 9.84 3.33
CA ASP A 91 -22.35 10.52 4.61
C ASP A 91 -23.75 11.14 4.58
N LYS A 92 -24.60 10.69 5.51
CA LYS A 92 -25.95 11.19 5.69
C LYS A 92 -25.93 12.54 6.43
N ARG A 93 -26.56 13.56 5.84
CA ARG A 93 -26.71 14.89 6.46
C ARG A 93 -28.12 15.10 6.98
N GLU A 94 -28.26 15.03 8.30
CA GLU A 94 -29.54 15.20 9.02
C GLU A 94 -29.94 16.67 9.23
N GLN A 95 -29.03 17.63 9.00
CA GLN A 95 -29.27 19.06 9.25
C GLN A 95 -30.22 19.75 8.26
N PHE A 96 -30.84 19.01 7.35
CA PHE A 96 -31.71 19.50 6.28
C PHE A 96 -33.17 19.14 6.56
N GLU A 97 -34.11 19.96 6.05
CA GLU A 97 -35.56 19.68 6.14
C GLU A 97 -35.90 18.31 5.54
N ASN A 98 -35.20 17.95 4.46
CA ASN A 98 -35.13 16.58 3.94
C ASN A 98 -33.68 16.12 4.04
N PRO A 99 -33.37 15.07 4.84
CA PRO A 99 -32.01 14.55 4.93
C PRO A 99 -31.46 14.20 3.54
N ILE A 100 -30.22 14.62 3.28
CA ILE A 100 -29.53 14.36 2.02
C ILE A 100 -28.42 13.33 2.24
N CYS A 101 -28.02 12.64 1.19
CA CYS A 101 -26.79 11.86 1.20
C CYS A 101 -25.69 12.55 0.39
N VAL A 102 -24.51 12.69 0.96
CA VAL A 102 -23.32 13.17 0.27
C VAL A 102 -22.45 11.96 -0.05
N VAL A 103 -22.13 11.76 -1.32
CA VAL A 103 -21.43 10.55 -1.79
C VAL A 103 -20.18 10.93 -2.56
N ASN A 104 -19.03 10.43 -2.15
CA ASN A 104 -17.78 10.56 -2.87
C ASN A 104 -17.69 9.50 -3.95
N GLN A 105 -17.56 9.92 -5.21
CA GLN A 105 -17.38 8.99 -6.31
C GLN A 105 -15.97 8.39 -6.29
N PRO A 106 -15.77 7.18 -6.85
CA PRO A 106 -14.45 6.62 -7.04
C PRO A 106 -13.54 7.57 -7.84
N LYS A 107 -12.24 7.57 -7.52
CA LYS A 107 -11.24 8.35 -8.23
C LYS A 107 -10.94 7.69 -9.58
N GLY A 108 -11.06 8.46 -10.65
CA GLY A 108 -10.83 8.01 -12.03
C GLY A 108 -11.55 6.72 -12.42
N ASN A 109 -10.77 5.64 -12.49
CA ASN A 109 -11.19 4.33 -13.00
C ASN A 109 -11.23 3.24 -11.90
N GLU A 110 -11.25 3.59 -10.62
CA GLU A 110 -11.17 2.66 -9.47
C GLU A 110 -12.26 1.56 -9.46
N TRP A 111 -13.42 1.81 -10.08
CA TRP A 111 -14.51 0.84 -10.23
C TRP A 111 -14.31 -0.16 -11.39
N LYS A 112 -13.25 -0.01 -12.20
CA LYS A 112 -12.94 -0.98 -13.24
C LYS A 112 -12.40 -2.27 -12.61
N ALA A 113 -12.80 -3.42 -13.15
CA ALA A 113 -12.40 -4.72 -12.65
C ALA A 113 -10.88 -4.90 -12.48
N ASP A 114 -10.06 -4.29 -13.34
CA ASP A 114 -8.59 -4.31 -13.26
C ASP A 114 -8.00 -3.37 -12.19
N LYS A 115 -8.82 -2.46 -11.64
CA LYS A 115 -8.46 -1.46 -10.63
C LYS A 115 -9.06 -1.69 -9.26
N ILE A 116 -10.06 -2.56 -9.14
CA ILE A 116 -10.66 -2.93 -7.85
C ILE A 116 -9.63 -3.54 -6.90
N TYR A 117 -8.64 -4.27 -7.41
CA TYR A 117 -7.53 -4.76 -6.57
C TYR A 117 -6.74 -3.63 -5.90
N GLU A 118 -6.63 -2.45 -6.52
CA GLU A 118 -6.00 -1.26 -5.93
C GLU A 118 -6.90 -0.67 -4.82
N THR A 119 -8.21 -0.65 -5.02
CA THR A 119 -9.19 -0.20 -4.00
C THR A 119 -9.12 -1.03 -2.72
N PHE A 120 -8.95 -2.36 -2.85
CA PHE A 120 -8.76 -3.26 -1.71
C PHE A 120 -7.30 -3.38 -1.26
N GLN A 121 -6.38 -2.55 -1.78
CA GLN A 121 -4.95 -2.57 -1.49
C GLN A 121 -4.27 -3.94 -1.73
N LEU A 122 -4.87 -4.82 -2.54
CA LEU A 122 -4.32 -6.14 -2.82
C LEU A 122 -3.17 -6.05 -3.81
N SER A 123 -3.21 -5.13 -4.77
CA SER A 123 -2.13 -4.95 -5.75
C SER A 123 -0.84 -4.38 -5.17
N THR A 124 -0.90 -3.75 -3.99
CA THR A 124 0.30 -3.27 -3.27
C THR A 124 0.87 -4.33 -2.34
N GLN A 125 0.09 -5.35 -2.00
CA GLN A 125 0.44 -6.40 -1.05
C GLN A 125 0.82 -7.72 -1.73
N PHE A 126 0.24 -8.02 -2.88
CA PHE A 126 0.47 -9.24 -3.65
C PHE A 126 1.04 -8.92 -5.03
N ASN A 127 1.81 -9.85 -5.59
CA ASN A 127 2.23 -9.75 -6.99
C ASN A 127 0.98 -9.76 -7.90
N PRO A 128 0.70 -8.69 -8.68
CA PRO A 128 -0.46 -8.64 -9.57
C PRO A 128 -0.52 -9.80 -10.57
N GLU A 129 0.62 -10.40 -10.92
CA GLU A 129 0.67 -11.57 -11.82
C GLU A 129 0.05 -12.83 -11.22
N HIS A 130 -0.09 -12.89 -9.89
CA HIS A 130 -0.71 -14.02 -9.21
C HIS A 130 -2.24 -13.88 -9.13
N LEU A 131 -2.79 -12.71 -9.44
CA LEU A 131 -4.23 -12.43 -9.36
C LEU A 131 -4.93 -12.81 -10.67
N LYS A 132 -6.05 -13.53 -10.55
CA LYS A 132 -6.96 -13.79 -11.67
C LYS A 132 -7.66 -12.49 -12.08
N PRO A 133 -8.03 -12.32 -13.36
CA PRO A 133 -8.95 -11.26 -13.73
C PRO A 133 -10.27 -11.37 -12.96
N LEU A 134 -10.75 -10.25 -12.42
CA LEU A 134 -12.08 -10.22 -11.80
C LEU A 134 -13.17 -10.43 -12.87
N PRO A 135 -14.23 -11.19 -12.55
CA PRO A 135 -15.34 -11.44 -13.48
C PRO A 135 -16.25 -10.22 -13.64
N GLY A 136 -17.23 -10.30 -14.53
CA GLY A 136 -18.23 -9.26 -14.72
C GLY A 136 -17.79 -8.05 -15.56
N LEU A 137 -18.75 -7.18 -15.85
CA LEU A 137 -18.50 -5.91 -16.55
C LEU A 137 -18.21 -4.82 -15.53
N ASN A 138 -17.42 -3.81 -15.91
CA ASN A 138 -17.14 -2.65 -15.06
C ASN A 138 -18.44 -1.96 -14.57
N SER A 139 -19.49 -1.93 -15.40
CA SER A 139 -20.81 -1.40 -15.01
C SER A 139 -21.41 -2.13 -13.81
N VAL A 140 -21.23 -3.46 -13.72
CA VAL A 140 -21.77 -4.28 -12.62
C VAL A 140 -20.99 -4.01 -11.34
N TRP A 141 -19.67 -3.83 -11.44
CA TRP A 141 -18.84 -3.42 -10.31
C TRP A 141 -19.14 -2.00 -9.85
N ALA A 142 -19.36 -1.07 -10.77
CA ALA A 142 -19.81 0.28 -10.43
C ALA A 142 -21.14 0.24 -9.67
N GLN A 143 -22.11 -0.54 -10.14
CA GLN A 143 -23.38 -0.75 -9.45
C GLN A 143 -23.17 -1.39 -8.07
N MET A 144 -22.31 -2.41 -7.94
CA MET A 144 -21.98 -3.05 -6.66
C MET A 144 -21.53 -2.03 -5.61
N ILE A 145 -20.54 -1.23 -5.97
CA ILE A 145 -19.99 -0.19 -5.09
C ILE A 145 -21.07 0.86 -4.84
N GLY A 146 -21.82 1.25 -5.87
CA GLY A 146 -22.91 2.23 -5.76
C GLY A 146 -23.99 1.82 -4.76
N GLU A 147 -24.47 0.57 -4.83
CA GLU A 147 -25.45 -0.01 -3.90
C GLU A 147 -24.88 -0.10 -2.48
N HIS A 148 -23.62 -0.49 -2.32
CA HIS A 148 -22.93 -0.52 -1.03
C HIS A 148 -22.87 0.89 -0.41
N GLU A 149 -22.35 1.88 -1.13
CA GLU A 149 -22.28 3.27 -0.67
C GLU A 149 -23.66 3.86 -0.39
N GLY A 150 -24.64 3.54 -1.22
CA GLY A 150 -26.02 3.99 -1.04
C GLY A 150 -26.63 3.51 0.27
N GLU A 151 -26.24 2.33 0.78
CA GLU A 151 -26.75 1.82 2.05
C GLU A 151 -26.16 2.54 3.27
N HIS A 152 -24.92 3.02 3.22
CA HIS A 152 -24.36 3.86 4.28
C HIS A 152 -25.19 5.14 4.48
N CYS A 153 -25.84 5.65 3.44
CA CYS A 153 -26.79 6.76 3.57
C CYS A 153 -27.99 6.42 4.48
N ASN A 154 -28.37 5.14 4.61
CA ASN A 154 -29.50 4.66 5.40
C ASN A 154 -29.15 4.32 6.84
N GLN A 155 -27.86 4.25 7.15
CA GLN A 155 -27.39 3.92 8.48
C GLN A 155 -27.45 5.12 9.42
N GLU A 156 -27.54 4.83 10.72
CA GLU A 156 -27.44 5.87 11.75
C GLU A 156 -25.99 6.35 11.85
N LYS A 157 -25.83 7.67 12.07
CA LYS A 157 -24.49 8.24 12.20
C LYS A 157 -23.83 7.71 13.47
N ILE A 158 -22.72 7.00 13.31
CA ILE A 158 -21.89 6.56 14.43
C ILE A 158 -21.13 7.78 14.96
N LEU A 159 -21.19 8.00 16.27
CA LEU A 159 -20.50 9.11 16.93
C LEU A 159 -19.11 8.65 17.36
N ASN A 160 -18.08 9.46 17.12
CA ASN A 160 -16.68 9.13 17.43
C ASN A 160 -16.38 8.81 18.91
N ASN A 161 -17.32 9.07 19.82
CA ASN A 161 -17.19 8.81 21.26
C ASN A 161 -17.95 7.55 21.70
N ASP A 162 -18.45 6.75 20.76
CA ASP A 162 -19.19 5.53 21.07
C ASP A 162 -18.21 4.40 21.47
N PRO A 163 -18.35 3.80 22.66
CA PRO A 163 -17.48 2.70 23.08
C PRO A 163 -17.64 1.44 22.21
N GLU A 164 -18.70 1.35 21.40
CA GLU A 164 -18.96 0.26 20.46
C GLU A 164 -18.80 0.69 18.98
N ILE A 165 -18.08 1.79 18.71
CA ILE A 165 -17.90 2.34 17.36
C ILE A 165 -17.48 1.28 16.33
N ASP A 166 -16.47 0.46 16.64
CA ASP A 166 -15.97 -0.58 15.75
C ASP A 166 -17.04 -1.65 15.44
N VAL A 167 -17.84 -2.05 16.43
CA VAL A 167 -18.91 -3.05 16.25
C VAL A 167 -20.02 -2.48 15.39
N LYS A 168 -20.38 -1.21 15.60
CA LYS A 168 -21.37 -0.51 14.79
C LYS A 168 -20.87 -0.26 13.36
N MET A 169 -19.58 -0.01 13.19
CA MET A 169 -18.97 0.15 11.88
C MET A 169 -19.03 -1.18 11.12
N LEU A 170 -18.58 -2.28 11.74
CA LEU A 170 -18.71 -3.62 11.18
C LEU A 170 -20.17 -3.98 10.85
N ASP A 171 -21.12 -3.66 11.73
CA ASP A 171 -22.55 -3.87 11.45
C ASP A 171 -23.02 -3.10 10.20
N GLY A 172 -22.58 -1.85 10.08
CA GLY A 172 -22.86 -1.00 8.92
C GLY A 172 -22.29 -1.59 7.63
N GLU A 173 -21.02 -1.97 7.62
CA GLU A 173 -20.36 -2.59 6.47
C GLU A 173 -21.05 -3.89 6.04
N ILE A 174 -21.44 -4.74 7.00
CA ILE A 174 -22.17 -5.98 6.71
C ILE A 174 -23.51 -5.67 6.03
N ARG A 175 -24.27 -4.70 6.53
CA ARG A 175 -25.55 -4.31 5.93
C ARG A 175 -25.38 -3.76 4.52
N SER A 176 -24.38 -2.91 4.30
CA SER A 176 -24.07 -2.34 3.00
C SER A 176 -23.68 -3.40 1.97
N ASP A 177 -22.81 -4.32 2.35
CA ASP A 177 -22.41 -5.40 1.46
C ASP A 177 -23.56 -6.37 1.16
N ARG A 178 -24.35 -6.74 2.18
CA ARG A 178 -25.53 -7.61 1.97
C ARG A 178 -26.55 -6.96 1.04
N ALA A 179 -26.80 -5.66 1.21
CA ALA A 179 -27.68 -4.90 0.34
C ALA A 179 -27.26 -5.02 -1.14
N ALA A 180 -25.97 -4.76 -1.41
CA ALA A 180 -25.43 -4.81 -2.76
C ALA A 180 -25.40 -6.24 -3.32
N ILE A 181 -25.03 -7.22 -2.50
CA ILE A 181 -25.04 -8.65 -2.86
C ILE A 181 -26.45 -9.14 -3.18
N GLU A 182 -27.45 -8.81 -2.38
CA GLU A 182 -28.84 -9.22 -2.60
C GLU A 182 -29.36 -8.69 -3.95
N THR A 183 -29.07 -7.42 -4.27
CA THR A 183 -29.39 -6.81 -5.57
C THR A 183 -28.70 -7.58 -6.71
N LEU A 184 -27.40 -7.78 -6.65
CA LEU A 184 -26.65 -8.46 -7.72
C LEU A 184 -27.04 -9.95 -7.87
N ARG A 185 -27.29 -10.66 -6.77
CA ARG A 185 -27.79 -12.05 -6.80
C ARG A 185 -29.14 -12.10 -7.51
N ALA A 186 -30.05 -11.16 -7.22
CA ALA A 186 -31.35 -11.07 -7.88
C ALA A 186 -31.25 -10.78 -9.38
N GLU A 187 -30.20 -10.05 -9.80
CA GLU A 187 -29.90 -9.73 -11.20
C GLU A 187 -29.11 -10.83 -11.92
N GLY A 188 -28.66 -11.87 -11.20
CA GLY A 188 -27.94 -13.02 -11.77
C GLY A 188 -26.42 -12.84 -11.88
N HIS A 189 -25.84 -11.86 -11.18
CA HIS A 189 -24.42 -11.54 -11.16
C HIS A 189 -23.65 -12.30 -10.06
N GLN A 190 -23.86 -13.62 -9.98
CA GLN A 190 -23.27 -14.47 -8.93
C GLN A 190 -21.74 -14.50 -8.97
N ASP A 191 -21.15 -14.33 -10.15
CA ASP A 191 -19.71 -14.29 -10.35
C ASP A 191 -19.06 -13.05 -9.71
N VAL A 192 -19.67 -11.88 -9.90
CA VAL A 192 -19.24 -10.61 -9.26
C VAL A 192 -19.46 -10.67 -7.75
N VAL A 193 -20.58 -11.24 -7.31
CA VAL A 193 -20.86 -11.47 -5.88
C VAL A 193 -19.74 -12.30 -5.27
N THR A 194 -19.48 -13.51 -5.77
CA THR A 194 -18.42 -14.38 -5.23
C THR A 194 -17.04 -13.72 -5.26
N ALA A 195 -16.75 -12.91 -6.28
CA ALA A 195 -15.52 -12.13 -6.33
C ALA A 195 -15.45 -11.06 -5.22
N TRP A 196 -16.54 -10.35 -4.95
CA TRP A 196 -16.61 -9.38 -3.84
C TRP A 196 -16.45 -10.06 -2.48
N GLU A 197 -17.10 -11.21 -2.26
CA GLU A 197 -16.96 -11.99 -1.03
C GLU A 197 -15.50 -12.39 -0.79
N ALA A 198 -14.82 -12.84 -1.84
CA ALA A 198 -13.40 -13.16 -1.82
C ALA A 198 -12.52 -11.95 -1.51
N LEU A 199 -12.78 -10.79 -2.13
CA LEU A 199 -12.04 -9.55 -1.89
C LEU A 199 -12.16 -9.10 -0.43
N ARG A 200 -13.38 -9.12 0.14
CA ARG A 200 -13.64 -8.76 1.54
C ARG A 200 -12.93 -9.71 2.51
N ALA A 201 -12.96 -11.03 2.24
CA ALA A 201 -12.27 -12.01 3.10
C ALA A 201 -10.75 -11.78 3.14
N ILE A 202 -10.13 -11.48 2.00
CA ILE A 202 -8.70 -11.22 1.92
C ILE A 202 -8.35 -9.86 2.53
N SER A 203 -9.13 -8.80 2.25
CA SER A 203 -8.94 -7.47 2.84
C SER A 203 -8.95 -7.53 4.36
N ALA A 204 -9.93 -8.23 4.93
CA ALA A 204 -10.03 -8.43 6.38
C ALA A 204 -8.78 -9.09 6.96
N ALA A 205 -8.21 -10.07 6.25
CA ALA A 205 -6.99 -10.73 6.68
C ALA A 205 -5.78 -9.79 6.63
N ASN A 206 -5.86 -8.65 5.95
CA ASN A 206 -4.81 -7.65 5.86
C ASN A 206 -4.98 -6.50 6.87
N GLY A 207 -5.79 -6.69 7.91
CA GLY A 207 -5.97 -5.74 9.00
C GLY A 207 -7.22 -4.87 8.88
N ASP A 208 -8.04 -5.11 7.85
CA ASP A 208 -9.29 -4.39 7.63
C ASP A 208 -10.47 -5.07 8.33
N ALA A 209 -10.36 -5.23 9.66
CA ALA A 209 -11.32 -5.98 10.46
C ALA A 209 -12.73 -5.35 10.47
N GLU A 210 -12.83 -4.04 10.20
CA GLU A 210 -14.10 -3.30 10.12
C GLU A 210 -14.90 -3.68 8.86
N HIS A 211 -14.23 -4.11 7.79
CA HIS A 211 -14.84 -4.58 6.55
C HIS A 211 -14.80 -6.11 6.41
N ALA A 212 -14.69 -6.84 7.52
CA ALA A 212 -14.69 -8.30 7.56
C ALA A 212 -16.11 -8.88 7.37
N THR A 213 -16.75 -8.53 6.27
CA THR A 213 -18.17 -8.79 6.03
C THR A 213 -18.45 -10.16 5.40
N SER A 214 -17.43 -10.77 4.78
CA SER A 214 -17.55 -11.98 3.95
C SER A 214 -18.27 -13.17 4.60
N ILE A 215 -18.14 -13.34 5.92
CA ILE A 215 -18.76 -14.47 6.62
C ILE A 215 -20.26 -14.28 6.81
N PHE A 216 -20.79 -13.07 6.70
CA PHE A 216 -22.19 -12.79 7.05
C PHE A 216 -23.14 -12.92 5.87
N PHE A 217 -22.65 -13.13 4.65
CA PHE A 217 -23.48 -13.04 3.44
C PHE A 217 -24.45 -14.19 3.25
N ASP A 218 -24.15 -15.34 3.85
CA ASP A 218 -25.01 -16.52 3.80
C ASP A 218 -25.84 -16.72 5.07
N GLU A 219 -25.78 -15.78 6.02
CA GLU A 219 -26.61 -15.82 7.22
C GLU A 219 -28.04 -15.36 6.90
N PRO A 220 -29.07 -16.22 6.98
CA PRO A 220 -30.43 -15.84 6.61
C PRO A 220 -31.02 -14.77 7.54
N GLU A 221 -30.57 -14.76 8.80
CA GLU A 221 -31.06 -13.89 9.87
C GLU A 221 -29.89 -13.14 10.51
N PHE A 222 -29.27 -12.24 9.75
CA PHE A 222 -28.27 -11.32 10.32
C PHE A 222 -28.95 -10.34 11.28
N ASN A 223 -28.82 -10.60 12.58
CA ASN A 223 -29.43 -9.81 13.66
C ASN A 223 -28.53 -8.69 14.18
N GLY A 224 -27.35 -8.55 13.58
CA GLY A 224 -26.38 -7.49 13.86
C GLY A 224 -25.02 -8.03 14.27
N ALA A 225 -23.97 -7.22 14.05
CA ALA A 225 -22.64 -7.54 14.52
C ALA A 225 -22.58 -7.54 16.05
N THR A 226 -21.67 -8.33 16.62
CA THR A 226 -21.46 -8.46 18.07
C THR A 226 -19.98 -8.24 18.33
N LYS A 227 -19.62 -8.08 19.61
CA LYS A 227 -18.22 -8.00 20.01
C LYS A 227 -17.44 -9.27 19.63
N GLU A 228 -18.06 -10.44 19.75
CA GLU A 228 -17.45 -11.72 19.36
C GLU A 228 -17.14 -11.80 17.85
N HIS A 229 -17.99 -11.20 17.01
CA HIS A 229 -17.75 -11.10 15.56
C HIS A 229 -16.53 -10.23 15.25
N LEU A 230 -16.45 -9.05 15.89
CA LEU A 230 -15.35 -8.12 15.70
C LEU A 230 -14.04 -8.70 16.24
N ASP A 231 -14.08 -9.36 17.40
CA ASP A 231 -12.89 -9.97 17.98
C ASP A 231 -12.38 -11.11 17.09
N ALA A 232 -13.26 -11.95 16.53
CA ALA A 232 -12.88 -12.94 15.52
C ALA A 232 -12.26 -12.29 14.27
N ALA A 233 -12.82 -11.19 13.76
CA ALA A 233 -12.27 -10.46 12.62
C ALA A 233 -10.89 -9.86 12.91
N LYS A 234 -10.63 -9.45 14.16
CA LYS A 234 -9.33 -8.91 14.58
C LYS A 234 -8.30 -10.01 14.85
N THR A 235 -8.71 -11.20 15.28
CA THR A 235 -7.77 -12.27 15.67
C THR A 235 -7.48 -13.30 14.58
N PHE A 236 -8.39 -13.52 13.62
CA PHE A 236 -8.27 -14.68 12.71
C PHE A 236 -6.97 -14.69 11.90
N LEU A 237 -6.43 -13.52 11.52
CA LEU A 237 -5.13 -13.46 10.84
C LEU A 237 -4.02 -14.14 11.66
N ASN A 238 -3.93 -13.78 12.94
CA ASN A 238 -2.93 -14.35 13.83
C ASN A 238 -3.16 -15.84 14.04
N GLU A 239 -4.43 -16.26 14.17
CA GLU A 239 -4.79 -17.68 14.28
C GLU A 239 -4.38 -18.47 13.02
N MET A 240 -4.64 -17.93 11.82
CA MET A 240 -4.19 -18.54 10.57
C MET A 240 -2.66 -18.65 10.51
N ASN A 241 -1.94 -17.58 10.84
CA ASN A 241 -0.48 -17.58 10.80
C ASN A 241 0.11 -18.63 11.77
N MET A 242 -0.41 -18.70 13.00
CA MET A 242 0.00 -19.71 13.97
C MET A 242 -0.35 -21.13 13.50
N GLY A 243 -1.53 -21.33 12.94
CA GLY A 243 -1.97 -22.62 12.40
C GLY A 243 -1.09 -23.08 11.24
N VAL A 244 -0.79 -22.18 10.29
CA VAL A 244 0.11 -22.44 9.16
C VAL A 244 1.53 -22.74 9.64
N ALA A 245 2.06 -21.92 10.53
CA ALA A 245 3.39 -22.10 11.13
C ALA A 245 3.53 -23.48 11.80
N THR A 246 2.54 -23.85 12.62
CA THR A 246 2.47 -25.15 13.29
C THR A 246 2.38 -26.31 12.29
N ASN A 247 1.48 -26.20 11.30
CA ASN A 247 1.26 -27.25 10.30
C ASN A 247 2.48 -27.48 9.40
N LEU A 248 3.23 -26.43 9.07
CA LEU A 248 4.42 -26.51 8.22
C LEU A 248 5.73 -26.67 8.98
N GLY A 249 5.74 -26.48 10.31
CA GLY A 249 6.95 -26.49 11.12
C GLY A 249 7.90 -25.34 10.79
N ILE A 250 7.35 -24.15 10.54
CA ILE A 250 8.11 -22.93 10.20
C ILE A 250 7.83 -21.82 11.23
N PRO A 251 8.71 -20.81 11.36
CA PRO A 251 8.44 -19.61 12.14
C PRO A 251 7.16 -18.88 11.70
N ILE A 252 6.52 -18.16 12.62
CA ILE A 252 5.30 -17.38 12.34
C ILE A 252 5.56 -16.32 11.26
N TRP A 253 6.73 -15.68 11.27
CA TRP A 253 7.11 -14.70 10.25
C TRP A 253 7.23 -15.31 8.86
N ASP A 254 7.77 -16.52 8.75
CA ASP A 254 7.82 -17.25 7.48
C ASP A 254 6.42 -17.62 7.00
N ALA A 255 5.50 -17.96 7.92
CA ALA A 255 4.08 -18.15 7.57
C ALA A 255 3.45 -16.84 7.06
N MET A 256 3.74 -15.71 7.70
CA MET A 256 3.26 -14.39 7.25
C MET A 256 3.79 -14.04 5.87
N SER A 257 5.09 -14.23 5.61
CA SER A 257 5.71 -14.00 4.31
C SER A 257 5.14 -14.94 3.25
N LEU A 258 4.95 -16.22 3.58
CA LEU A 258 4.38 -17.22 2.68
C LEU A 258 3.01 -16.81 2.15
N ARG A 259 2.21 -16.10 2.95
CA ARG A 259 0.91 -15.57 2.54
C ARG A 259 1.00 -14.68 1.30
N PHE A 260 2.06 -13.88 1.19
CA PHE A 260 2.26 -12.95 0.08
C PHE A 260 3.06 -13.61 -1.06
N ASP A 261 4.07 -14.40 -0.71
CA ASP A 261 4.97 -15.05 -1.66
C ASP A 261 4.28 -16.19 -2.43
N ASP A 262 3.51 -17.01 -1.73
CA ASP A 262 2.74 -18.13 -2.27
C ASP A 262 1.37 -18.25 -1.55
N PRO A 263 0.42 -17.36 -1.89
CA PRO A 263 -0.90 -17.32 -1.24
C PRO A 263 -1.62 -18.67 -1.31
N GLN A 264 -1.43 -19.42 -2.39
CA GLN A 264 -2.09 -20.72 -2.58
C GLN A 264 -1.51 -21.79 -1.65
N LYS A 265 -0.18 -21.84 -1.48
CA LYS A 265 0.47 -22.72 -0.51
C LYS A 265 0.07 -22.36 0.92
N TYR A 266 0.01 -21.07 1.25
CA TYR A 266 -0.48 -20.60 2.55
C TYR A 266 -1.93 -21.07 2.79
N ALA A 267 -2.84 -20.85 1.84
CA ALA A 267 -4.25 -21.25 1.99
C ALA A 267 -4.42 -22.77 2.14
N ASN A 268 -3.61 -23.59 1.45
CA ASN A 268 -3.62 -25.04 1.63
C ASN A 268 -3.14 -25.44 3.03
N ALA A 269 -2.07 -24.80 3.53
CA ALA A 269 -1.57 -25.05 4.87
C ALA A 269 -2.57 -24.61 5.95
N ALA A 270 -3.28 -23.51 5.73
CA ALA A 270 -4.33 -23.03 6.63
C ALA A 270 -5.52 -24.00 6.65
N GLU A 271 -5.93 -24.51 5.49
CA GLU A 271 -7.02 -25.50 5.40
C GLU A 271 -6.65 -26.82 6.12
N ASP A 272 -5.42 -27.29 5.95
CA ASP A 272 -4.93 -28.48 6.65
C ASP A 272 -4.89 -28.25 8.17
N ALA A 273 -4.39 -27.09 8.61
CA ALA A 273 -4.40 -26.72 10.03
C ALA A 273 -5.84 -26.67 10.58
N LEU A 274 -6.78 -26.10 9.82
CA LEU A 274 -8.20 -26.02 10.20
C LEU A 274 -8.82 -27.41 10.34
N LYS A 275 -8.58 -28.31 9.37
CA LYS A 275 -9.07 -29.69 9.38
C LYS A 275 -8.50 -30.53 10.53
N LYS A 276 -7.24 -30.29 10.91
CA LYS A 276 -6.57 -30.98 12.02
C LYS A 276 -6.92 -30.39 13.39
N GLY A 277 -7.62 -29.25 13.45
CA GLY A 277 -7.83 -28.51 14.69
C GLY A 277 -6.53 -27.94 15.27
N GLU A 278 -5.54 -27.70 14.41
CA GLU A 278 -4.23 -27.13 14.75
C GLU A 278 -4.23 -25.61 14.70
N ILE A 279 -5.29 -24.99 14.16
CA ILE A 279 -5.51 -23.56 14.33
C ILE A 279 -5.85 -23.34 15.81
N PRO A 280 -4.93 -22.74 16.58
CA PRO A 280 -5.24 -22.42 17.95
C PRO A 280 -6.34 -21.37 17.91
N ALA A 281 -7.51 -21.68 18.45
CA ALA A 281 -8.43 -20.62 18.85
C ALA A 281 -7.62 -19.72 19.77
N LEU A 282 -7.37 -18.47 19.36
CA LEU A 282 -6.73 -17.54 20.29
C LEU A 282 -7.58 -17.51 21.56
N ARG A 283 -6.87 -17.34 22.67
CA ARG A 283 -7.35 -17.42 24.06
C ARG A 283 -8.82 -17.03 24.21
N ASP A 284 -9.51 -17.72 25.12
CA ASP A 284 -10.90 -17.47 25.53
C ASP A 284 -11.24 -16.02 25.92
N ILE A 285 -10.22 -15.15 25.97
CA ILE A 285 -10.30 -13.77 26.37
C ILE A 285 -9.36 -12.93 25.50
N SER A 286 -9.74 -11.68 25.26
CA SER A 286 -8.91 -10.71 24.52
C SER A 286 -7.56 -10.47 25.22
N GLU A 287 -6.55 -9.96 24.50
CA GLU A 287 -5.28 -9.57 25.15
C GLU A 287 -5.49 -8.50 26.23
N THR A 288 -6.42 -7.59 26.04
CA THR A 288 -6.83 -6.59 27.04
C THR A 288 -7.39 -7.26 28.29
N ASP A 289 -8.28 -8.24 28.14
CA ASP A 289 -8.84 -8.98 29.28
C ASP A 289 -7.79 -9.85 29.97
N ALA A 290 -6.87 -10.45 29.21
CA ALA A 290 -5.73 -11.18 29.75
C ALA A 290 -4.82 -10.26 30.58
N LYS A 291 -4.47 -9.09 30.04
CA LYS A 291 -3.70 -8.06 30.73
C LYS A 291 -4.39 -7.62 32.02
N LYS A 292 -5.70 -7.39 31.97
CA LYS A 292 -6.53 -7.01 33.13
C LYS A 292 -6.57 -8.10 34.21
N LEU A 293 -6.74 -9.37 33.83
CA LEU A 293 -6.70 -10.49 34.77
C LEU A 293 -5.33 -10.67 35.39
N VAL A 294 -4.25 -10.52 34.61
CA VAL A 294 -2.88 -10.57 35.13
C VAL A 294 -2.63 -9.41 36.10
N ALA A 295 -3.05 -8.18 35.76
CA ALA A 295 -2.95 -7.03 36.66
C ALA A 295 -3.74 -7.26 37.96
N GLN A 296 -4.96 -7.80 37.89
CA GLN A 296 -5.74 -8.19 39.07
C GLN A 296 -5.04 -9.26 39.90
N LYS A 297 -4.45 -10.29 39.26
CA LYS A 297 -3.70 -11.36 39.92
C LYS A 297 -2.48 -10.82 40.68
N MET A 298 -1.84 -9.80 40.11
CA MET A 298 -0.68 -9.12 40.69
C MET A 298 -1.07 -8.02 41.70
N GLY A 299 -2.36 -7.67 41.82
CA GLY A 299 -2.83 -6.62 42.73
C GLY A 299 -2.41 -5.21 42.31
N ILE A 300 -2.33 -4.95 41.00
CA ILE A 300 -1.91 -3.65 40.42
C ILE A 300 -2.95 -3.12 39.43
N SER A 301 -2.82 -1.85 39.05
CA SER A 301 -3.54 -1.27 37.92
C SER A 301 -3.05 -1.83 36.59
N GLU A 302 -3.94 -1.94 35.61
CA GLU A 302 -3.62 -2.39 34.24
C GLU A 302 -2.51 -1.55 33.59
N ASP A 303 -2.53 -0.24 33.81
CA ASP A 303 -1.55 0.71 33.27
C ASP A 303 -0.14 0.50 33.85
N SER A 304 -0.03 -0.13 35.01
CA SER A 304 1.25 -0.34 35.70
C SER A 304 1.87 -1.71 35.43
N ILE A 305 1.27 -2.52 34.55
CA ILE A 305 1.75 -3.88 34.29
C ILE A 305 3.16 -3.86 33.66
N THR A 306 3.43 -2.93 32.74
CA THR A 306 4.72 -2.80 32.03
C THR A 306 5.85 -2.26 32.92
N GLU A 307 5.51 -1.74 34.10
CA GLU A 307 6.49 -1.32 35.12
C GLU A 307 6.95 -2.50 36.00
N LYS A 308 6.38 -3.69 35.81
CA LYS A 308 6.72 -4.89 36.58
C LYS A 308 7.72 -5.77 35.84
N PRO A 309 8.53 -6.55 36.58
CA PRO A 309 9.41 -7.51 35.96
C PRO A 309 8.64 -8.49 35.08
N ALA A 310 9.05 -8.68 33.84
CA ALA A 310 8.35 -9.52 32.86
C ALA A 310 8.21 -10.98 33.34
N LYS A 311 9.18 -11.46 34.12
CA LYS A 311 9.12 -12.77 34.79
C LYS A 311 7.97 -12.87 35.79
N GLU A 312 7.65 -11.81 36.52
CA GLU A 312 6.50 -11.77 37.44
C GLU A 312 5.17 -11.76 36.68
N ILE A 313 5.11 -10.99 35.58
CA ILE A 313 3.96 -10.94 34.68
C ILE A 313 3.69 -12.33 34.08
N SER A 314 4.74 -12.98 33.54
CA SER A 314 4.66 -14.33 33.00
C SER A 314 4.26 -15.35 34.08
N ALA A 315 4.82 -15.26 35.29
CA ALA A 315 4.41 -16.14 36.39
C ALA A 315 2.94 -15.97 36.78
N ALA A 316 2.44 -14.74 36.85
CA ALA A 316 1.02 -14.46 37.12
C ALA A 316 0.11 -14.99 36.00
N TYR A 317 0.53 -14.82 34.74
CA TYR A 317 -0.14 -15.39 33.57
C TYR A 317 -0.19 -16.94 33.63
N GLN A 318 0.93 -17.61 33.91
CA GLN A 318 0.96 -19.08 34.04
C GLN A 318 0.14 -19.57 35.26
N ALA A 319 0.11 -18.82 36.36
CA ALA A 319 -0.72 -19.16 37.52
C ALA A 319 -2.22 -19.10 37.18
N LEU A 320 -2.67 -18.05 36.48
CA LEU A 320 -4.05 -17.96 36.02
C LEU A 320 -4.40 -19.07 35.02
N LYS A 321 -3.45 -19.50 34.18
CA LYS A 321 -3.63 -20.69 33.32
C LYS A 321 -3.83 -21.97 34.12
N ALA A 322 -2.97 -22.20 35.12
CA ALA A 322 -3.08 -23.37 35.99
C ALA A 322 -4.39 -23.41 36.79
N GLU A 323 -4.95 -22.24 37.10
CA GLU A 323 -6.25 -22.08 37.77
C GLU A 323 -7.45 -22.22 36.84
N GLY A 324 -7.22 -22.33 35.52
CA GLY A 324 -8.26 -22.34 34.50
C GLY A 324 -8.95 -20.99 34.29
N ALA A 325 -8.43 -19.92 34.91
CA ALA A 325 -8.88 -18.55 34.71
C ALA A 325 -8.39 -17.98 33.36
N LEU A 326 -7.30 -18.53 32.83
CA LEU A 326 -6.85 -18.36 31.46
C LEU A 326 -6.82 -19.74 30.79
N GLN A 327 -7.32 -19.82 29.57
CA GLN A 327 -7.12 -21.00 28.74
C GLN A 327 -6.25 -20.60 27.54
N ASP A 328 -5.22 -21.42 27.25
CA ASP A 328 -4.40 -21.26 26.04
C ASP A 328 -5.24 -21.35 24.76
N ARG A 329 -6.37 -22.04 24.87
CA ARG A 329 -7.34 -22.28 23.83
C ARG A 329 -8.71 -22.08 24.46
N GLY A 330 -9.48 -21.12 23.97
CA GLY A 330 -10.92 -21.11 24.26
C GLY A 330 -11.63 -22.20 23.46
N PRO A 331 -12.93 -22.49 23.71
CA PRO A 331 -13.84 -22.90 22.65
C PRO A 331 -13.49 -22.15 21.36
N GLN A 332 -13.34 -22.90 20.27
CA GLN A 332 -13.21 -22.29 18.95
C GLN A 332 -14.34 -21.29 18.78
N ASN A 333 -13.98 -20.00 18.63
CA ASN A 333 -14.94 -19.01 18.19
C ASN A 333 -15.44 -19.50 16.81
N PRO A 334 -16.72 -19.87 16.67
CA PRO A 334 -17.22 -20.45 15.42
C PRO A 334 -17.09 -19.45 14.26
N HIS A 335 -17.05 -18.15 14.55
CA HIS A 335 -16.85 -17.11 13.55
C HIS A 335 -15.41 -17.08 13.03
N THR A 336 -14.40 -17.35 13.87
CA THR A 336 -13.01 -17.39 13.41
C THR A 336 -12.81 -18.48 12.37
N ASN A 337 -13.27 -19.71 12.63
CA ASN A 337 -13.18 -20.80 11.64
C ASN A 337 -13.87 -20.42 10.31
N LYS A 338 -14.99 -19.70 10.39
CA LYS A 338 -15.73 -19.21 9.22
C LYS A 338 -14.91 -18.17 8.44
N TYR A 339 -14.26 -17.23 9.13
CA TYR A 339 -13.36 -16.25 8.49
C TYR A 339 -12.19 -16.92 7.77
N ILE A 340 -11.57 -17.91 8.44
CA ILE A 340 -10.46 -18.67 7.88
C ILE A 340 -10.90 -19.43 6.63
N GLN A 341 -12.07 -20.07 6.68
CA GLN A 341 -12.65 -20.75 5.52
C GLN A 341 -12.93 -19.78 4.37
N SER A 342 -13.56 -18.62 4.64
CA SER A 342 -13.80 -17.57 3.63
C SER A 342 -12.49 -17.06 3.02
N TYR A 343 -11.42 -16.91 3.81
CA TYR A 343 -10.11 -16.54 3.30
C TYR A 343 -9.52 -17.61 2.38
N ILE A 344 -9.60 -18.89 2.76
CA ILE A 344 -9.13 -20.02 1.94
C ILE A 344 -9.87 -20.06 0.60
N ASP A 345 -11.19 -19.96 0.64
CA ASP A 345 -12.03 -20.01 -0.55
C ASP A 345 -11.81 -18.77 -1.44
N GLY A 346 -11.70 -17.59 -0.83
CA GLY A 346 -11.37 -16.35 -1.53
C GLY A 346 -10.00 -16.39 -2.20
N THR A 347 -9.00 -16.97 -1.54
CA THR A 347 -7.66 -17.16 -2.10
C THR A 347 -7.70 -18.09 -3.31
N ARG A 348 -8.40 -19.22 -3.22
CA ARG A 348 -8.58 -20.17 -4.34
C ARG A 348 -9.32 -19.54 -5.51
N PHE A 349 -10.26 -18.65 -5.23
CA PHE A 349 -10.99 -17.92 -6.24
C PHE A 349 -10.09 -16.88 -6.94
N LEU A 350 -9.41 -16.02 -6.17
CA LEU A 350 -8.69 -14.85 -6.70
C LEU A 350 -7.29 -15.14 -7.21
N PHE A 351 -6.61 -16.20 -6.77
CA PHE A 351 -5.22 -16.46 -7.19
C PHE A 351 -5.11 -17.58 -8.23
N VAL A 352 -4.20 -17.41 -9.18
CA VAL A 352 -3.85 -18.45 -10.16
C VAL A 352 -3.11 -19.58 -9.43
N LYS A 353 -3.50 -20.81 -9.72
CA LYS A 353 -2.87 -21.99 -9.13
C LYS A 353 -1.47 -22.18 -9.71
N ASP A 354 -0.48 -22.50 -8.87
CA ASP A 354 0.88 -22.89 -9.26
C ASP A 354 1.69 -21.78 -9.98
N THR A 355 1.43 -20.49 -9.72
CA THR A 355 2.26 -19.37 -10.23
C THR A 355 3.45 -19.04 -9.34
N THR A 356 3.82 -19.92 -8.40
CA THR A 356 5.09 -19.77 -7.68
C THR A 356 6.16 -19.51 -8.74
N PRO A 357 6.86 -18.36 -8.71
CA PRO A 357 7.96 -18.14 -9.63
C PRO A 357 8.83 -19.37 -9.55
N THR A 358 9.20 -19.96 -10.68
CA THR A 358 10.28 -20.96 -10.72
C THR A 358 11.53 -20.25 -10.23
N LYS A 359 11.68 -20.13 -8.91
CA LYS A 359 12.96 -19.93 -8.27
C LYS A 359 13.83 -21.05 -8.84
N PRO A 360 15.02 -20.74 -9.39
CA PRO A 360 15.91 -21.78 -9.86
C PRO A 360 16.05 -22.81 -8.73
N GLU A 361 15.84 -24.08 -9.07
CA GLU A 361 15.85 -25.20 -8.15
C GLU A 361 17.11 -25.15 -7.27
N SER A 362 16.94 -24.61 -6.06
CA SER A 362 17.82 -24.88 -4.92
C SER A 362 17.04 -25.78 -3.99
N SER A 363 16.67 -26.96 -4.50
CA SER A 363 16.15 -28.03 -3.68
C SER A 363 17.34 -28.81 -3.10
N THR A 364 17.56 -28.68 -1.81
CA THR A 364 17.95 -29.84 -1.02
C THR A 364 16.84 -30.08 0.00
N PRO A 365 16.33 -31.32 0.15
CA PRO A 365 15.42 -31.64 1.24
C PRO A 365 16.03 -31.21 2.57
N VAL A 366 15.20 -30.78 3.51
CA VAL A 366 15.57 -30.62 4.92
C VAL A 366 15.94 -32.00 5.47
N GLN A 367 17.16 -32.44 5.17
CA GLN A 367 17.92 -33.33 6.02
C GLN A 367 18.45 -32.45 7.15
N SER A 368 18.29 -32.93 8.38
CA SER A 368 18.90 -32.38 9.60
C SER A 368 20.23 -31.69 9.30
N ASP A 369 20.29 -30.41 9.67
CA ASP A 369 21.32 -29.42 9.34
C ASP A 369 22.69 -30.03 8.98
N PRO A 370 23.16 -29.92 7.72
CA PRO A 370 24.59 -30.01 7.49
C PRO A 370 25.23 -28.83 8.22
N GLU A 371 26.24 -29.10 9.05
CA GLU A 371 27.07 -28.06 9.67
C GLU A 371 27.43 -27.03 8.60
N ILE A 372 26.87 -25.82 8.72
CA ILE A 372 27.23 -24.68 7.87
C ILE A 372 28.75 -24.56 7.95
N SER A 373 29.42 -24.57 6.80
CA SER A 373 30.88 -24.48 6.83
C SER A 373 31.30 -23.14 7.45
N GLU A 374 32.43 -23.13 8.17
CA GLU A 374 32.96 -21.88 8.76
C GLU A 374 33.10 -20.75 7.71
N GLN A 375 33.33 -21.13 6.45
CA GLN A 375 33.40 -20.19 5.33
C GLN A 375 32.04 -19.58 4.98
N GLU A 376 30.98 -20.39 4.88
CA GLU A 376 29.62 -19.90 4.60
C GLU A 376 29.11 -18.99 5.73
N LEU A 377 29.40 -19.35 6.99
CA LEU A 377 29.04 -18.52 8.14
C LEU A 377 29.77 -17.17 8.12
N ALA A 378 31.06 -17.17 7.74
CA ALA A 378 31.84 -15.94 7.58
C ALA A 378 31.31 -15.06 6.44
N GLU A 379 30.94 -15.66 5.30
CA GLU A 379 30.33 -14.94 4.17
C GLU A 379 28.96 -14.36 4.52
N GLN A 380 28.13 -15.10 5.27
CA GLN A 380 26.84 -14.60 5.75
C GLN A 380 27.02 -13.44 6.74
N THR A 381 27.94 -13.59 7.70
CA THR A 381 28.28 -12.53 8.67
C THR A 381 28.77 -11.26 7.97
N ALA A 382 29.59 -11.42 6.92
CA ALA A 382 30.08 -10.30 6.12
C ALA A 382 28.94 -9.55 5.42
N LYS A 383 27.99 -10.28 4.79
CA LYS A 383 26.80 -9.68 4.15
C LYS A 383 25.89 -8.97 5.14
N GLU A 384 25.70 -9.52 6.33
CA GLU A 384 24.92 -8.87 7.39
C GLU A 384 25.59 -7.58 7.86
N LEU A 385 26.91 -7.59 8.07
CA LEU A 385 27.67 -6.39 8.42
C LEU A 385 27.59 -5.32 7.31
N GLU A 386 27.65 -5.70 6.05
CA GLU A 386 27.47 -4.77 4.92
C GLU A 386 26.07 -4.15 4.93
N LYS A 387 25.02 -4.96 5.13
CA LYS A 387 23.63 -4.48 5.25
C LYS A 387 23.42 -3.57 6.46
N ASP A 388 24.01 -3.89 7.61
CA ASP A 388 23.96 -3.04 8.80
C ASP A 388 24.66 -1.70 8.54
N ALA A 389 25.79 -1.71 7.84
CA ALA A 389 26.50 -0.49 7.46
C ALA A 389 25.64 0.42 6.56
N ASP A 390 24.88 -0.15 5.63
CA ASP A 390 23.94 0.59 4.78
C ASP A 390 22.85 1.29 5.58
N TYR A 391 22.35 0.64 6.64
CA TYR A 391 21.32 1.22 7.50
C TYR A 391 21.89 2.28 8.45
N GLU A 392 23.04 1.99 9.07
CA GLU A 392 23.55 2.78 10.19
C GLU A 392 24.45 3.96 9.78
N ALA A 393 24.91 4.00 8.52
CA ALA A 393 25.79 5.07 8.06
C ALA A 393 25.24 6.48 8.35
N GLY A 394 23.94 6.71 8.11
CA GLY A 394 23.29 7.98 8.41
C GLY A 394 23.29 8.32 9.91
N THR A 395 22.94 7.36 10.76
CA THR A 395 22.95 7.55 12.22
C THR A 395 24.35 7.82 12.76
N VAL A 396 25.38 7.13 12.25
CA VAL A 396 26.77 7.36 12.65
C VAL A 396 27.25 8.73 12.18
N MET A 397 26.89 9.13 10.96
CA MET A 397 27.16 10.48 10.44
C MET A 397 26.56 11.56 11.34
N ASP A 398 25.31 11.36 11.77
CA ASP A 398 24.60 12.24 12.70
C ASP A 398 25.28 12.33 14.07
N GLU A 399 25.71 11.20 14.63
CA GLU A 399 26.44 11.16 15.90
C GLU A 399 27.78 11.91 15.84
N ILE A 400 28.56 11.73 14.75
CA ILE A 400 29.82 12.46 14.55
C ILE A 400 29.59 13.98 14.62
N VAL A 401 28.55 14.47 13.94
CA VAL A 401 28.24 15.90 13.85
C VAL A 401 27.70 16.41 15.19
N LYS A 402 26.80 15.66 15.83
CA LYS A 402 26.27 15.99 17.17
C LYS A 402 27.36 16.08 18.21
N GLU A 403 28.29 15.13 18.25
CA GLU A 403 29.41 15.15 19.19
C GLU A 403 30.38 16.31 18.90
N SER A 404 30.64 16.58 17.61
CA SER A 404 31.56 17.64 17.19
C SER A 404 31.07 19.04 17.56
N LEU A 405 29.75 19.25 17.56
CA LEU A 405 29.12 20.55 17.74
C LEU A 405 28.30 20.68 19.03
N GLY A 406 28.08 19.59 19.76
CA GLY A 406 27.19 19.56 20.94
C GLY A 406 25.72 19.81 20.59
N LEU A 407 25.24 19.30 19.44
CA LEU A 407 23.87 19.50 18.97
C LEU A 407 22.91 18.43 19.52
N ASN A 408 21.66 18.81 19.70
CA ASN A 408 20.54 17.86 19.81
C ASN A 408 19.98 17.50 18.42
N ASP A 409 19.00 16.60 18.36
CA ASP A 409 18.45 16.10 17.08
C ASP A 409 17.76 17.19 16.24
N ASP A 410 17.03 18.12 16.88
CA ASP A 410 16.36 19.22 16.18
C ASP A 410 17.38 20.18 15.53
N GLN A 411 18.45 20.51 16.26
CA GLN A 411 19.52 21.37 15.77
C GLN A 411 20.34 20.70 14.67
N LEU A 412 20.51 19.38 14.74
CA LEU A 412 21.15 18.62 13.68
C LEU A 412 20.31 18.66 12.40
N LEU A 413 19.00 18.43 12.50
CA LEU A 413 18.09 18.49 11.36
C LEU A 413 18.10 19.87 10.71
N GLU A 414 18.13 20.93 11.53
CA GLU A 414 18.27 22.31 11.04
C GLU A 414 19.59 22.50 10.27
N LEU A 415 20.71 21.99 10.80
CA LEU A 415 22.01 22.05 10.13
C LEU A 415 22.02 21.32 8.79
N VAL A 416 21.52 20.08 8.75
CA VAL A 416 21.43 19.27 7.51
C VAL A 416 20.62 20.00 6.43
N THR A 417 19.55 20.70 6.84
CA THR A 417 18.66 21.41 5.92
C THR A 417 19.22 22.74 5.45
N GLN A 418 19.82 23.53 6.35
CA GLN A 418 20.25 24.89 6.05
C GLN A 418 21.68 24.97 5.50
N ASP A 419 22.56 24.06 5.93
CA ASP A 419 23.98 24.05 5.56
C ASP A 419 24.50 22.61 5.44
N PRO A 420 24.03 21.86 4.43
CA PRO A 420 24.44 20.47 4.22
C PRO A 420 25.96 20.35 3.98
N ASP A 421 26.60 21.37 3.40
CA ASP A 421 28.06 21.36 3.20
C ASP A 421 28.83 21.26 4.50
N LYS A 422 28.44 22.07 5.50
CA LYS A 422 29.05 22.02 6.82
C LYS A 422 28.81 20.69 7.51
N TYR A 423 27.64 20.08 7.33
CA TYR A 423 27.36 18.74 7.84
C TYR A 423 28.33 17.70 7.25
N TYR A 424 28.48 17.66 5.92
CA TYR A 424 29.39 16.73 5.24
C TYR A 424 30.89 17.03 5.50
N ASP A 425 31.28 18.29 5.67
CA ASP A 425 32.65 18.68 6.05
C ASP A 425 33.06 18.11 7.41
N LEU A 426 32.15 18.15 8.39
CA LEU A 426 32.39 17.64 9.74
C LEU A 426 32.55 16.11 9.74
N ILE A 427 31.77 15.41 8.90
CA ILE A 427 31.88 13.96 8.73
C ILE A 427 33.22 13.59 8.09
N GLU A 428 33.64 14.31 7.04
CA GLU A 428 34.97 14.13 6.44
C GLU A 428 36.10 14.37 7.44
N GLU A 429 35.99 15.40 8.28
CA GLU A 429 36.96 15.70 9.32
C GLU A 429 37.02 14.56 10.34
N GLY A 430 35.87 14.04 10.78
CA GLY A 430 35.79 12.87 11.66
C GLY A 430 36.43 11.62 11.06
N LEU A 431 36.18 11.35 9.77
CA LEU A 431 36.81 10.25 9.02
C LEU A 431 38.34 10.41 8.94
N LYS A 432 38.84 11.63 8.68
CA LYS A 432 40.28 11.94 8.60
C LYS A 432 40.97 11.79 9.96
N LYS A 433 40.30 12.19 11.04
CA LYS A 433 40.82 12.08 12.42
C LYS A 433 40.73 10.65 12.98
N GLY A 434 39.98 9.76 12.32
CA GLY A 434 39.72 8.42 12.83
C GLY A 434 38.82 8.40 14.07
N THR A 435 37.99 9.44 14.25
CA THR A 435 37.05 9.55 15.38
C THR A 435 35.68 8.97 15.06
N VAL A 436 35.50 8.40 13.87
CA VAL A 436 34.24 7.74 13.49
C VAL A 436 34.10 6.44 14.29
N PRO A 437 33.01 6.25 15.05
CA PRO A 437 32.75 4.97 15.67
C PRO A 437 32.47 3.96 14.55
N LEU A 438 33.41 3.02 14.34
CA LEU A 438 33.28 1.95 13.36
C LEU A 438 32.57 0.73 13.93
N GLN A 439 31.70 0.95 14.92
CA GLN A 439 30.93 -0.10 15.55
C GLN A 439 29.49 0.04 15.09
N THR A 440 28.91 -1.05 14.59
CA THR A 440 27.45 -1.10 14.36
C THR A 440 26.74 -1.76 15.51
N THR A 441 25.49 -1.40 15.72
CA THR A 441 24.61 -2.12 16.64
C THR A 441 24.14 -3.38 15.93
N LYS A 442 24.48 -4.55 16.46
CA LYS A 442 23.95 -5.81 15.94
C LYS A 442 22.44 -5.75 16.05
N ARG A 443 21.77 -5.86 14.90
CA ARG A 443 20.34 -6.13 14.84
C ARG A 443 20.13 -7.60 15.14
N PHE A 444 19.40 -7.86 16.21
CA PHE A 444 18.98 -9.22 16.52
C PHE A 444 17.90 -9.64 15.54
N SER A 445 18.01 -10.85 15.00
CA SER A 445 16.86 -11.46 14.31
C SER A 445 15.73 -11.70 15.31
N GLN A 446 14.51 -11.91 14.83
CA GLN A 446 13.43 -12.28 15.75
C GLN A 446 13.76 -13.57 16.50
N ASP A 447 14.34 -14.57 15.85
CA ASP A 447 14.70 -15.83 16.50
C ASP A 447 15.69 -15.61 17.65
N GLU A 448 16.66 -14.70 17.47
CA GLU A 448 17.60 -14.34 18.53
C GLU A 448 16.91 -13.56 19.66
N ILE A 449 15.94 -12.69 19.33
CA ILE A 449 15.11 -12.02 20.34
C ILE A 449 14.27 -13.05 21.11
N ASP A 450 13.67 -14.01 20.42
CA ASP A 450 12.84 -15.06 21.01
C ASP A 450 13.68 -16.00 21.90
N GLU A 451 14.92 -16.31 21.52
CA GLU A 451 15.88 -17.02 22.37
C GLU A 451 16.22 -16.23 23.65
N LEU A 452 16.41 -14.92 23.53
CA LEU A 452 16.64 -14.05 24.68
C LEU A 452 15.40 -13.96 25.57
N ILE A 453 14.20 -13.87 24.98
CA ILE A 453 12.92 -13.87 25.70
C ILE A 453 12.73 -15.21 26.43
N SER A 454 12.93 -16.33 25.75
CA SER A 454 12.88 -17.68 26.32
C SER A 454 13.78 -17.79 27.54
N LYS A 455 15.03 -17.33 27.42
CA LYS A 455 16.01 -17.34 28.51
C LYS A 455 15.61 -16.42 29.66
N LYS A 456 15.10 -15.23 29.36
CA LYS A 456 14.68 -14.23 30.35
C LYS A 456 13.47 -14.69 31.17
N LEU A 457 12.52 -15.33 30.49
CA LEU A 457 11.29 -15.87 31.09
C LEU A 457 11.48 -17.26 31.71
N GLU A 458 12.59 -17.94 31.42
CA GLU A 458 12.84 -19.34 31.82
C GLU A 458 11.77 -20.31 31.29
N ILE A 459 11.33 -20.09 30.05
CA ILE A 459 10.36 -20.95 29.35
C ILE A 459 11.01 -21.58 28.10
N PRO A 460 10.54 -22.75 27.63
CA PRO A 460 10.98 -23.32 26.36
C PRO A 460 10.79 -22.34 25.18
N LEU A 461 11.66 -22.38 24.18
CA LEU A 461 11.61 -21.47 23.02
C LEU A 461 10.26 -21.58 22.29
N GLU A 462 9.73 -22.79 22.16
CA GLU A 462 8.43 -23.08 21.57
C GLU A 462 7.22 -22.51 22.35
N GLU A 463 7.43 -22.04 23.60
CA GLU A 463 6.41 -21.40 24.42
C GLU A 463 6.46 -19.87 24.34
N VAL A 464 7.49 -19.28 23.72
CA VAL A 464 7.62 -17.82 23.54
C VAL A 464 6.49 -17.27 22.66
N SER A 465 6.26 -17.90 21.50
CA SER A 465 5.17 -17.53 20.57
C SER A 465 3.77 -17.73 21.15
N LYS A 466 3.64 -18.44 22.29
CA LYS A 466 2.38 -18.66 22.99
C LYS A 466 2.13 -17.63 24.11
N GLN A 467 3.12 -16.81 24.44
CA GLN A 467 2.94 -15.71 25.42
C GLN A 467 2.10 -14.58 24.83
N PRO A 468 1.37 -13.80 25.64
CA PRO A 468 0.72 -12.59 25.18
C PRO A 468 1.72 -11.55 24.68
N SER A 469 1.32 -10.76 23.67
CA SER A 469 2.15 -9.69 23.11
C SER A 469 2.69 -8.76 24.21
N PHE A 470 1.85 -8.34 25.15
CA PHE A 470 2.24 -7.46 26.25
C PHE A 470 3.33 -8.04 27.16
N ILE A 471 3.45 -9.38 27.27
CA ILE A 471 4.54 -10.02 28.01
C ILE A 471 5.82 -9.91 27.18
N SER A 472 5.77 -10.29 25.90
CA SER A 472 6.92 -10.20 25.00
C SER A 472 7.43 -8.77 24.86
N GLU A 473 6.54 -7.78 24.72
CA GLU A 473 6.88 -6.35 24.70
C GLU A 473 7.59 -5.91 25.99
N THR A 474 7.10 -6.35 27.16
CA THR A 474 7.75 -6.02 28.44
C THR A 474 9.14 -6.65 28.53
N VAL A 475 9.31 -7.91 28.07
CA VAL A 475 10.61 -8.57 28.04
C VAL A 475 11.58 -7.86 27.09
N THR A 476 11.14 -7.54 25.88
CA THR A 476 11.95 -6.81 24.90
C THR A 476 12.42 -5.48 25.49
N GLN A 477 11.51 -4.72 26.13
CA GLN A 477 11.89 -3.45 26.76
C GLN A 477 12.91 -3.63 27.89
N GLU A 478 12.80 -4.68 28.71
CA GLU A 478 13.81 -5.02 29.71
C GLU A 478 15.16 -5.37 29.07
N LEU A 479 15.16 -6.19 28.02
CA LEU A 479 16.38 -6.58 27.31
C LEU A 479 17.06 -5.36 26.65
N GLU A 480 16.29 -4.41 26.12
CA GLU A 480 16.81 -3.13 25.63
C GLU A 480 17.44 -2.30 26.75
N ASN A 481 16.75 -2.15 27.88
CA ASN A 481 17.22 -1.39 29.04
C ASN A 481 18.49 -1.99 29.65
N GLU A 482 18.66 -3.31 29.56
CA GLU A 482 19.85 -4.05 29.98
C GLU A 482 20.99 -3.98 28.95
N GLY A 483 20.73 -3.41 27.77
CA GLY A 483 21.66 -3.44 26.63
C GLY A 483 21.85 -4.83 26.02
N ALA A 484 21.00 -5.80 26.37
CA ALA A 484 21.06 -7.16 25.86
C ALA A 484 20.67 -7.23 24.37
N LEU A 485 19.87 -6.29 23.88
CA LEU A 485 19.57 -6.11 22.44
C LEU A 485 20.53 -5.13 21.73
N THR A 486 21.58 -4.67 22.42
CA THR A 486 22.51 -3.66 21.89
C THR A 486 23.94 -4.19 21.94
N ILE A 487 24.30 -5.10 21.03
CA ILE A 487 25.70 -5.55 20.88
C ILE A 487 26.41 -4.63 19.88
N LYS A 488 27.34 -3.82 20.36
CA LYS A 488 28.26 -3.10 19.47
C LYS A 488 29.30 -4.07 18.90
N ARG A 489 29.38 -4.18 17.58
CA ARG A 489 30.41 -4.98 16.88
C ARG A 489 31.17 -4.10 15.89
N ASP A 490 32.48 -4.31 15.79
CA ASP A 490 33.29 -3.62 14.79
C ASP A 490 32.77 -3.99 13.39
N ASN A 491 32.46 -2.97 12.58
CA ASN A 491 31.96 -3.12 11.23
C ASN A 491 32.95 -2.53 10.22
N PRO A 492 33.70 -3.36 9.49
CA PRO A 492 34.72 -2.89 8.57
C PRO A 492 34.14 -2.13 7.36
N TYR A 493 32.86 -2.34 7.02
CA TYR A 493 32.21 -1.72 5.86
C TYR A 493 31.67 -0.32 6.14
N LEU A 494 31.42 0.02 7.40
CA LEU A 494 30.80 1.29 7.79
C LEU A 494 31.62 2.51 7.35
N LYS A 495 32.96 2.44 7.49
CA LYS A 495 33.86 3.52 7.04
C LYS A 495 33.74 3.78 5.55
N GLU A 496 33.78 2.72 4.75
CA GLU A 496 33.72 2.80 3.30
C GLU A 496 32.35 3.32 2.87
N LYS A 497 31.26 2.86 3.51
CA LYS A 497 29.91 3.33 3.20
C LYS A 497 29.74 4.83 3.44
N ILE A 498 30.18 5.33 4.60
CA ILE A 498 30.13 6.77 4.90
C ILE A 498 30.98 7.56 3.90
N GLN A 499 32.16 7.07 3.54
CA GLN A 499 33.01 7.70 2.51
C GLN A 499 32.29 7.78 1.16
N ASN A 500 31.59 6.73 0.75
CA ASN A 500 30.83 6.70 -0.50
C ASN A 500 29.66 7.69 -0.49
N ILE A 501 28.91 7.79 0.61
CA ILE A 501 27.80 8.76 0.75
C ILE A 501 28.31 10.19 0.63
N VAL A 502 29.40 10.52 1.34
CA VAL A 502 30.04 11.84 1.27
C VAL A 502 30.49 12.14 -0.17
N GLN A 503 31.17 11.20 -0.83
CA GLN A 503 31.64 11.37 -2.20
C GLN A 503 30.48 11.59 -3.19
N GLN A 504 29.40 10.82 -3.04
CA GLN A 504 28.21 10.97 -3.88
C GLN A 504 27.61 12.37 -3.73
N TYR A 505 27.44 12.87 -2.50
CA TYR A 505 26.96 14.24 -2.26
C TYR A 505 27.83 15.30 -2.96
N ARG A 506 29.16 15.16 -2.90
CA ARG A 506 30.08 16.09 -3.58
C ARG A 506 29.93 16.03 -5.10
N GLN A 507 29.77 14.83 -5.66
CA GLN A 507 29.59 14.66 -7.10
C GLN A 507 28.27 15.29 -7.56
N ASP A 508 27.17 15.03 -6.84
CA ASP A 508 25.84 15.58 -7.16
C ASP A 508 25.84 17.12 -7.14
N LYS A 509 26.56 17.71 -6.19
CA LYS A 509 26.72 19.17 -6.11
C LYS A 509 27.50 19.74 -7.30
N ILE A 510 28.59 19.08 -7.71
CA ILE A 510 29.35 19.49 -8.91
C ILE A 510 28.45 19.43 -10.15
N ASP A 511 27.61 18.39 -10.26
CA ASP A 511 26.67 18.22 -11.36
C ASP A 511 25.54 19.27 -11.35
N GLU A 512 25.12 19.74 -10.17
CA GLU A 512 24.17 20.84 -10.02
C GLU A 512 24.78 22.20 -10.38
N ASP A 513 25.97 22.50 -9.86
CA ASP A 513 26.72 23.73 -10.14
C ASP A 513 27.17 23.84 -11.61
N SER A 514 27.30 22.71 -12.31
CA SER A 514 27.66 22.65 -13.73
C SER A 514 26.46 22.65 -14.69
N LYS A 515 25.22 22.60 -14.17
CA LYS A 515 24.04 22.85 -15.03
C LYS A 515 24.09 24.30 -15.50
N PRO A 516 24.02 24.55 -16.82
CA PRO A 516 24.02 25.92 -17.33
C PRO A 516 22.81 26.64 -16.75
N THR A 517 23.07 27.71 -16.00
CA THR A 517 22.05 28.65 -15.55
C THR A 517 21.29 29.11 -16.80
N LEU A 518 20.02 28.72 -16.93
CA LEU A 518 19.13 29.31 -17.90
C LEU A 518 18.96 30.77 -17.47
N ASP A 519 19.80 31.65 -18.04
CA ASP A 519 19.71 33.07 -17.84
C ASP A 519 18.29 33.51 -18.22
N ASN A 520 17.50 33.82 -17.19
CA ASN A 520 16.22 34.50 -17.34
C ASN A 520 16.50 35.93 -17.81
N GLU A 521 16.79 36.09 -19.10
CA GLU A 521 16.85 37.41 -19.71
C GLU A 521 15.47 38.09 -19.60
N THR A 522 15.49 39.21 -18.89
CA THR A 522 14.44 40.21 -18.72
C THR A 522 13.58 40.40 -19.98
N PRO A 523 12.23 40.31 -19.90
CA PRO A 523 11.37 40.56 -21.05
C PRO A 523 11.41 42.04 -21.44
N PRO A 524 11.56 42.39 -22.73
CA PRO A 524 11.64 43.78 -23.14
C PRO A 524 10.28 44.48 -23.00
N THR A 525 10.31 45.66 -22.39
CA THR A 525 9.18 46.58 -22.23
C THR A 525 9.01 47.46 -23.47
N THR A 526 7.93 47.28 -24.24
CA THR A 526 7.36 48.35 -25.10
C THR A 526 5.87 48.09 -25.41
N PRO A 527 5.00 49.11 -25.47
CA PRO A 527 3.55 48.93 -25.61
C PRO A 527 3.05 49.19 -27.04
N ALA A 528 2.12 48.35 -27.53
CA ALA A 528 0.87 48.71 -28.23
C ALA A 528 0.38 47.62 -29.20
N SER A 529 -0.92 47.30 -29.05
CA SER A 529 -1.88 46.79 -30.04
C SER A 529 -1.52 45.57 -30.90
N GLY A 530 -2.14 44.44 -30.57
CA GLY A 530 -2.27 43.31 -31.50
C GLY A 530 -2.89 42.10 -30.82
N LYS A 531 -3.95 41.55 -31.41
CA LYS A 531 -4.63 40.32 -30.99
C LYS A 531 -3.61 39.19 -30.73
N TYR A 532 -3.65 38.56 -29.56
CA TYR A 532 -2.93 37.31 -29.32
C TYR A 532 -3.87 36.12 -29.45
N SER A 533 -3.73 35.40 -30.55
CA SER A 533 -3.88 33.95 -30.60
C SER A 533 -2.62 33.33 -29.98
N TYR A 534 -2.78 32.46 -28.97
CA TYR A 534 -1.69 31.63 -28.47
C TYR A 534 -1.33 30.56 -29.53
N LEU A 535 -0.38 30.89 -30.39
CA LEU A 535 0.41 29.90 -31.15
C LEU A 535 1.70 29.71 -30.37
N MET A 536 1.81 28.57 -29.68
CA MET A 536 3.08 28.07 -29.16
C MET A 536 4.07 27.98 -30.32
N SER A 537 5.04 28.90 -30.37
CA SER A 537 6.22 28.78 -31.21
C SER A 537 7.07 27.64 -30.66
N THR A 538 7.01 26.48 -31.32
CA THR A 538 7.97 25.40 -31.13
C THR A 538 9.38 25.86 -31.49
N PRO A 539 10.42 25.48 -30.73
CA PRO A 539 11.81 25.71 -31.13
C PRO A 539 12.11 24.97 -32.43
N GLN A 540 13.09 25.47 -33.18
CA GLN A 540 13.56 24.88 -34.43
C GLN A 540 13.94 23.40 -34.24
N ASN A 541 13.24 22.55 -34.99
CA ASN A 541 13.29 21.08 -34.99
C ASN A 541 14.64 20.50 -35.43
N ASP A 542 15.34 19.90 -34.49
CA ASP A 542 16.48 19.01 -34.63
C ASP A 542 16.06 17.54 -34.42
N GLY A 543 15.16 17.05 -35.29
CA GLY A 543 15.11 15.65 -35.77
C GLY A 543 15.02 14.48 -34.78
N LYS A 544 14.83 14.70 -33.48
CA LYS A 544 14.77 13.63 -32.47
C LYS A 544 13.33 13.28 -32.10
N GLY A 545 12.77 12.23 -32.71
CA GLY A 545 11.82 11.28 -32.09
C GLY A 545 10.58 11.76 -31.33
N ILE A 546 10.14 13.02 -31.43
CA ILE A 546 8.96 13.48 -30.68
C ILE A 546 7.70 12.88 -31.30
N PRO A 547 6.84 12.23 -30.50
CA PRO A 547 5.58 11.69 -31.01
C PRO A 547 4.60 12.79 -31.42
N GLN A 548 3.92 12.58 -32.54
CA GLN A 548 2.79 13.39 -32.98
C GLN A 548 1.51 12.55 -32.86
N ILE A 549 0.57 13.01 -32.05
CA ILE A 549 -0.71 12.35 -31.83
C ILE A 549 -1.79 13.14 -32.57
N ASP A 550 -2.46 12.50 -33.52
CA ASP A 550 -3.65 13.02 -34.20
C ASP A 550 -4.90 12.39 -33.58
N LEU A 551 -5.72 13.26 -32.97
CA LEU A 551 -6.98 12.91 -32.32
C LEU A 551 -8.21 13.34 -33.14
N ARG A 552 -8.03 13.82 -34.38
CA ARG A 552 -9.10 14.44 -35.17
C ARG A 552 -9.88 13.47 -36.07
N SER A 553 -9.55 12.18 -36.07
CA SER A 553 -10.32 11.18 -36.83
C SER A 553 -11.32 10.49 -35.91
N GLU A 554 -12.60 10.53 -36.30
CA GLU A 554 -13.76 10.23 -35.42
C GLU A 554 -13.76 8.82 -34.80
N ASP A 555 -12.87 7.91 -35.20
CA ASP A 555 -12.85 6.55 -34.63
C ASP A 555 -11.47 5.99 -34.23
N LYS A 556 -10.34 6.70 -34.43
CA LYS A 556 -9.00 6.19 -34.03
C LYS A 556 -8.01 7.31 -33.69
N ALA A 557 -7.39 7.25 -32.50
CA ALA A 557 -6.18 8.01 -32.21
C ALA A 557 -5.01 7.42 -33.03
N GLN A 558 -4.29 8.26 -33.77
CA GLN A 558 -3.11 7.83 -34.53
C GLN A 558 -1.85 8.52 -33.99
N MET A 559 -0.82 7.74 -33.70
CA MET A 559 0.47 8.22 -33.22
C MET A 559 1.55 7.99 -34.29
N LYS A 560 2.30 9.02 -34.62
CA LYS A 560 3.47 8.97 -35.50
C LYS A 560 4.72 9.36 -34.72
N ILE A 561 5.85 8.71 -35.00
CA ILE A 561 7.16 9.07 -34.46
C ILE A 561 8.06 9.40 -35.65
N GLY A 562 8.34 10.69 -35.84
CA GLY A 562 8.91 11.18 -37.10
C GLY A 562 7.92 11.02 -38.27
N CYS A 563 8.28 10.22 -39.28
CA CYS A 563 7.45 9.97 -40.46
C CYS A 563 6.79 8.57 -40.50
N LEU A 564 6.99 7.75 -39.47
CA LEU A 564 6.45 6.40 -39.35
C LEU A 564 5.26 6.38 -38.39
N SER A 565 4.33 5.42 -38.55
CA SER A 565 3.40 5.10 -37.47
C SER A 565 4.16 4.56 -36.25
N ALA A 566 3.62 4.71 -35.05
CA ALA A 566 4.26 4.21 -33.83
C ALA A 566 4.57 2.71 -33.91
N CYS A 567 3.66 1.90 -34.46
CA CYS A 567 3.87 0.47 -34.66
C CYS A 567 5.06 0.18 -35.60
N GLU A 568 5.18 0.89 -36.71
CA GLU A 568 6.32 0.76 -37.63
C GLU A 568 7.63 1.23 -36.98
N TYR A 569 7.59 2.31 -36.21
CA TYR A 569 8.76 2.80 -35.48
C TYR A 569 9.27 1.75 -34.48
N PHE A 570 8.39 1.19 -33.65
CA PHE A 570 8.80 0.16 -32.68
C PHE A 570 9.22 -1.15 -33.35
N ALA A 571 8.59 -1.54 -34.47
CA ALA A 571 9.04 -2.67 -35.26
C ALA A 571 10.48 -2.48 -35.78
N THR A 572 10.87 -1.26 -36.15
CA THR A 572 12.26 -0.96 -36.58
C THR A 572 13.27 -1.01 -35.44
N LYS A 573 12.81 -0.94 -34.18
CA LYS A 573 13.66 -1.11 -32.99
C LYS A 573 13.79 -2.57 -32.57
N ALA A 574 12.80 -3.39 -32.91
CA ALA A 574 12.76 -4.81 -32.53
C ALA A 574 13.47 -5.73 -33.53
N ASP A 575 13.62 -5.34 -34.81
CA ASP A 575 14.17 -6.21 -35.87
C ASP A 575 15.13 -5.47 -36.83
N PRO A 576 16.42 -5.86 -36.91
CA PRO A 576 17.42 -5.25 -37.80
C PRO A 576 17.10 -5.36 -39.30
N VAL A 577 16.41 -6.43 -39.73
CA VAL A 577 16.06 -6.67 -41.13
C VAL A 577 14.91 -5.75 -41.57
N LEU A 578 13.93 -5.52 -40.69
CA LEU A 578 12.86 -4.55 -40.94
C LEU A 578 13.36 -3.11 -40.93
N ALA A 579 14.33 -2.78 -40.07
CA ALA A 579 15.01 -1.48 -40.09
C ALA A 579 15.70 -1.21 -41.45
N ALA A 580 16.39 -2.20 -42.02
CA ALA A 580 17.02 -2.08 -43.34
C ALA A 580 15.99 -1.95 -44.49
N GLN A 581 14.82 -2.59 -44.37
CA GLN A 581 13.75 -2.48 -45.36
C GLN A 581 13.04 -1.12 -45.31
N ALA A 582 12.89 -0.50 -44.13
CA ALA A 582 12.28 0.82 -43.96
C ALA A 582 13.14 1.98 -44.52
N VAL A 583 14.46 1.79 -44.69
CA VAL A 583 15.37 2.80 -45.24
C VAL A 583 15.30 2.87 -46.78
N LYS A 584 14.93 1.77 -47.46
CA LYS A 584 14.85 1.70 -48.93
C LYS A 584 13.90 2.74 -49.55
N PRO A 585 12.66 2.94 -49.05
CA PRO A 585 11.75 3.97 -49.56
C PRO A 585 12.28 5.40 -49.41
N LEU A 586 13.01 5.69 -48.33
CA LEU A 586 13.59 7.01 -48.04
C LEU A 586 14.72 7.39 -49.01
N GLN A 587 15.44 6.39 -49.54
CA GLN A 587 16.47 6.61 -50.58
C GLN A 587 15.87 6.79 -51.98
N SER A 588 14.68 6.24 -52.24
CA SER A 588 14.00 6.30 -53.54
C SER A 588 13.04 7.47 -53.70
N ALA A 589 12.75 8.24 -52.64
CA ALA A 589 11.90 9.42 -52.74
C ALA A 589 12.58 10.51 -53.61
N GLU A 590 11.91 10.95 -54.68
CA GLU A 590 12.31 12.14 -55.46
C GLU A 590 12.16 13.40 -54.59
N ILE A 591 13.17 13.66 -53.77
CA ILE A 591 13.28 14.91 -53.01
C ILE A 591 13.94 15.95 -53.91
N ASN A 592 13.14 16.90 -54.40
CA ASN A 592 13.58 18.00 -55.27
C ASN A 592 14.39 19.09 -54.52
N ASP A 593 14.45 19.03 -53.19
CA ASP A 593 15.28 19.93 -52.37
C ASP A 593 16.66 19.30 -52.10
N PRO A 594 17.76 19.85 -52.65
CA PRO A 594 19.10 19.29 -52.50
C PRO A 594 19.61 19.30 -51.04
N THR A 595 19.16 20.24 -50.22
CA THR A 595 19.53 20.33 -48.79
C THR A 595 18.87 19.22 -48.01
N LEU A 596 17.59 18.96 -48.31
CA LEU A 596 16.82 17.89 -47.69
C LEU A 596 17.32 16.51 -48.14
N LYS A 597 17.68 16.37 -49.42
CA LYS A 597 18.29 15.16 -49.98
C LYS A 597 19.62 14.81 -49.32
N GLN A 598 20.47 15.81 -49.05
CA GLN A 598 21.75 15.62 -48.37
C GLN A 598 21.57 15.21 -46.90
N LYS A 599 20.59 15.79 -46.19
CA LYS A 599 20.24 15.41 -44.80
C LYS A 599 19.64 14.01 -44.70
N VAL A 600 18.78 13.61 -45.64
CA VAL A 600 18.21 12.25 -45.67
C VAL A 600 19.31 11.22 -45.95
N ALA A 601 20.25 11.52 -46.85
CA ALA A 601 21.40 10.66 -47.13
C ALA A 601 22.36 10.51 -45.93
N SER A 602 22.66 11.60 -45.21
CA SER A 602 23.52 11.53 -44.01
C SER A 602 22.86 10.72 -42.89
N ASN A 603 21.56 10.91 -42.68
CA ASN A 603 20.81 10.19 -41.65
C ASN A 603 20.70 8.70 -41.99
N ALA A 604 20.40 8.35 -43.24
CA ALA A 604 20.36 6.94 -43.68
C ALA A 604 21.72 6.23 -43.48
N THR A 605 22.83 6.95 -43.71
CA THR A 605 24.20 6.43 -43.50
C THR A 605 24.48 6.19 -42.01
N SER A 606 24.05 7.11 -41.13
CA SER A 606 24.16 6.93 -39.68
C SER A 606 23.31 5.76 -39.16
N TYR A 607 22.09 5.58 -39.68
CA TYR A 607 21.25 4.44 -39.28
C TYR A 607 21.85 3.10 -39.72
N LEU A 608 22.44 3.02 -40.92
CA LEU A 608 23.14 1.84 -41.40
C LEU A 608 24.39 1.52 -40.58
N SER A 609 25.15 2.52 -40.11
CA SER A 609 26.32 2.27 -39.27
C SER A 609 25.92 1.73 -37.89
N THR A 610 24.83 2.24 -37.31
CA THR A 610 24.31 1.76 -36.02
C THR A 610 23.71 0.36 -36.13
N ALA A 611 22.99 0.05 -37.22
CA ALA A 611 22.46 -1.29 -37.46
C ALA A 611 23.59 -2.33 -37.65
N ASN A 612 24.66 -1.97 -38.38
CA ASN A 612 25.83 -2.83 -38.56
C ASN A 612 26.72 -2.97 -37.31
N SER A 613 26.57 -2.09 -36.31
CA SER A 613 27.26 -2.25 -35.01
C SER A 613 26.48 -3.10 -34.01
N LEU A 614 25.20 -3.39 -34.30
CA LEU A 614 24.30 -4.18 -33.46
C LEU A 614 24.08 -5.61 -34.02
N ALA A 615 24.57 -5.89 -35.22
CA ALA A 615 24.67 -7.22 -35.83
C ALA A 615 26.13 -7.70 -35.79
#